data_AF-A0A930B7B5-F1
#
_entry.id   AF-A0A930B7B5-F1
#
_cell.length_a   1.000
_cell.length_b   1.000
_cell.length_c   1.000
_cell.angle_alpha   90.00
_cell.angle_beta   90.00
_cell.angle_gamma   90.00
#
_symmetry.space_group_name_H-M   'P 1'
#
loop_
_entity.id
_entity.type
_entity.pdbx_description
1 polymer ?
#
loop_
_entity_poly.entity_id
_entity_poly.type
_entity_poly.pdbx_seq_one_letter_code
_entity_poly.pdbx_strand_id
1 'polypeptide(L)'
;MKFSKWLRILAVSGCIAATAVSAGAFSCSDFERNGGGPYKETLDALYENMTAGEGSNDQLAGSVGIMETVNALGREAALQGTGFAIEDITGDGVPELLVGSMPGSGESVYAVYTIRNGTPAAVLDGWARNGYYALGGGRFYYHGSGGAAYSAFGTCHLSYDGSRIEWEDFYFSDIKDSSAGMIGYFHNTTGVWKKAEAEELFISRDRFFEMDETLRTGIRAIGKVPFSEYACSHEAAADGTVQAHWAEDALSDYGEYDEFMAETSEYQVRVLFSTQDEVRDFRVLRLVPDLDEEGNMTFFETELYYAGRLTAERPLVLGMVFHGDTPGYGISYTDGNGRTRRFYIGMSGDDGSLFLGEF
;
A
#
# COMPACT_ATOMS: atom_id res chain seq x y z
N MET A 1 -12.49 -35.87 29.43
CA MET A 1 -11.16 -35.80 28.79
C MET A 1 -11.16 -36.59 27.50
N LYS A 2 -11.14 -35.90 26.35
CA LYS A 2 -10.29 -36.20 25.19
C LYS A 2 -10.56 -35.14 24.11
N PHE A 3 -9.51 -34.38 23.84
CA PHE A 3 -9.47 -33.22 22.96
C PHE A 3 -9.52 -33.61 21.47
N SER A 4 -9.84 -32.60 20.69
CA SER A 4 -9.99 -32.44 19.23
C SER A 4 -9.15 -33.35 18.31
N LYS A 5 -9.81 -33.77 17.22
CA LYS A 5 -9.23 -34.49 16.07
C LYS A 5 -8.97 -33.57 14.86
N TRP A 6 -8.86 -32.25 15.09
CA TRP A 6 -8.78 -31.20 14.06
C TRP A 6 -7.38 -30.59 13.87
N LEU A 7 -6.32 -31.27 14.30
CA LEU A 7 -4.95 -30.83 14.09
C LEU A 7 -4.11 -32.03 13.62
N ARG A 8 -4.04 -32.24 12.29
CA ARG A 8 -3.03 -33.07 11.59
C ARG A 8 -3.38 -33.22 10.11
N ILE A 9 -3.21 -32.15 9.33
CA ILE A 9 -2.75 -32.25 7.93
C ILE A 9 -1.83 -31.05 7.69
N LEU A 10 -0.57 -31.21 8.09
CA LEU A 10 0.57 -30.43 7.65
C LEU A 10 1.70 -31.44 7.53
N ALA A 11 2.46 -31.35 6.43
CA ALA A 11 3.55 -32.23 5.99
C ALA A 11 3.16 -33.54 5.27
N VAL A 12 2.94 -33.43 3.95
CA VAL A 12 3.65 -34.32 3.01
C VAL A 12 4.23 -33.45 1.89
N SER A 13 5.56 -33.48 1.85
CA SER A 13 6.44 -32.87 0.85
C SER A 13 6.05 -33.28 -0.57
N GLY A 14 5.86 -32.30 -1.44
CA GLY A 14 5.83 -32.47 -2.88
C GLY A 14 6.58 -31.30 -3.49
N CYS A 15 7.88 -31.47 -3.71
CA CYS A 15 8.68 -30.56 -4.54
C CYS A 15 8.09 -30.53 -5.95
N ILE A 16 7.14 -29.64 -6.20
CA ILE A 16 6.88 -29.14 -7.53
C ILE A 16 7.91 -28.03 -7.70
N ALA A 17 8.86 -28.26 -8.61
CA ALA A 17 9.74 -27.21 -9.08
C ALA A 17 8.83 -26.11 -9.66
N ALA A 18 8.56 -25.09 -8.85
CA ALA A 18 8.09 -23.82 -9.35
C ALA A 18 9.17 -23.38 -10.33
N THR A 19 8.84 -23.39 -11.61
CA THR A 19 9.59 -22.65 -12.60
C THR A 19 9.51 -21.22 -12.12
N ALA A 20 10.58 -20.76 -11.46
CA ALA A 20 10.75 -19.36 -11.15
C ALA A 20 10.73 -18.65 -12.51
N VAL A 21 9.57 -18.11 -12.86
CA VAL A 21 9.52 -16.98 -13.76
C VAL A 21 10.37 -15.94 -13.03
N SER A 22 11.54 -15.68 -13.59
CA SER A 22 12.36 -14.54 -13.20
C SER A 22 11.48 -13.31 -13.38
N ALA A 23 10.74 -12.92 -12.33
CA ALA A 23 10.26 -11.57 -12.21
C ALA A 23 11.52 -10.72 -12.34
N GLY A 24 11.59 -9.89 -13.39
CA GLY A 24 12.62 -8.87 -13.46
C GLY A 24 12.56 -8.09 -12.15
N ALA A 25 13.73 -7.69 -11.63
CA ALA A 25 13.79 -6.87 -10.42
C ALA A 25 12.80 -5.70 -10.57
N PHE A 26 11.93 -5.51 -9.57
CA PHE A 26 11.00 -4.40 -9.55
C PHE A 26 11.76 -3.08 -9.75
N SER A 27 11.26 -2.20 -10.62
CA SER A 27 11.79 -0.86 -10.86
C SER A 27 10.66 0.15 -10.76
N CYS A 28 10.83 1.22 -9.98
CA CYS A 28 9.80 2.26 -9.93
C CYS A 28 9.58 2.93 -11.30
N SER A 29 10.59 2.97 -12.17
CA SER A 29 10.43 3.47 -13.55
C SER A 29 9.49 2.61 -14.40
N ASP A 30 9.58 1.28 -14.30
CA ASP A 30 8.68 0.36 -14.99
C ASP A 30 7.28 0.38 -14.34
N PHE A 31 7.22 0.51 -13.02
CA PHE A 31 5.97 0.69 -12.25
C PHE A 31 5.20 1.92 -12.71
N GLU A 32 5.85 3.08 -12.81
CA GLU A 32 5.22 4.31 -13.31
C GLU A 32 4.78 4.19 -14.76
N ARG A 33 5.64 3.63 -15.64
CA ARG A 33 5.30 3.41 -17.05
C ARG A 33 4.09 2.49 -17.23
N ASN A 34 3.89 1.55 -16.33
CA ASN A 34 2.78 0.61 -16.35
C ASN A 34 1.50 1.17 -15.68
N GLY A 35 1.44 2.47 -15.39
CA GLY A 35 0.26 3.12 -14.81
C GLY A 35 0.22 3.10 -13.28
N GLY A 36 1.32 2.74 -12.62
CA GLY A 36 1.40 2.66 -11.15
C GLY A 36 1.55 3.99 -10.43
N GLY A 37 2.00 5.05 -11.12
CA GLY A 37 2.27 6.36 -10.51
C GLY A 37 1.15 6.88 -9.60
N PRO A 38 -0.13 6.90 -10.04
CA PRO A 38 -1.25 7.34 -9.21
C PRO A 38 -1.48 6.53 -7.94
N TYR A 39 -1.00 5.29 -7.87
CA TYR A 39 -1.18 4.37 -6.75
C TYR A 39 -0.06 4.40 -5.71
N LYS A 40 0.99 5.20 -5.93
CA LYS A 40 2.17 5.23 -5.06
C LYS A 40 1.82 5.46 -3.58
N GLU A 41 1.05 6.52 -3.29
CA GLU A 41 0.66 6.85 -1.90
C GLU A 41 -0.17 5.74 -1.25
N THR A 42 -1.01 5.06 -2.03
CA THR A 42 -1.78 3.90 -1.55
C THR A 42 -0.86 2.74 -1.19
N LEU A 43 0.13 2.45 -2.04
CA LEU A 43 1.10 1.38 -1.78
C LEU A 43 2.03 1.71 -0.63
N ASP A 44 2.44 2.97 -0.47
CA ASP A 44 3.24 3.44 0.67
C ASP A 44 2.49 3.21 1.98
N ALA A 45 1.22 3.63 2.06
CA ALA A 45 0.39 3.41 3.25
C ALA A 45 0.17 1.92 3.56
N LEU A 46 -0.04 1.07 2.54
CA LEU A 46 -0.17 -0.37 2.74
C LEU A 46 1.15 -1.00 3.18
N TYR A 47 2.29 -0.55 2.65
CA TYR A 47 3.62 -0.97 3.07
C TYR A 47 3.90 -0.59 4.54
N GLU A 48 3.57 0.64 4.93
CA GLU A 48 3.66 1.11 6.32
C GLU A 48 2.82 0.27 7.27
N ASN A 49 1.61 -0.14 6.86
CA ASN A 49 0.78 -1.06 7.65
C ASN A 49 1.46 -2.41 7.93
N MET A 50 2.44 -2.82 7.12
CA MET A 50 3.22 -4.05 7.33
C MET A 50 4.52 -3.82 8.09
N THR A 51 5.05 -2.59 8.14
CA THR A 51 6.36 -2.28 8.75
C THR A 51 6.27 -1.53 10.07
N ALA A 52 5.31 -0.60 10.22
CA ALA A 52 5.15 0.24 11.39
C ALA A 52 4.57 -0.52 12.61
N GLY A 53 4.82 0.02 13.81
CA GLY A 53 4.18 -0.40 15.06
C GLY A 53 2.69 -0.06 15.12
N GLU A 54 2.01 -0.34 16.24
CA GLU A 54 0.57 -0.02 16.41
C GLU A 54 0.31 1.49 16.14
N GLY A 55 -0.69 1.81 15.31
CA GLY A 55 -1.09 3.19 14.98
C GLY A 55 -1.08 3.56 13.48
N SER A 56 -0.81 2.62 12.58
CA SER A 56 -0.86 2.81 11.13
C SER A 56 -2.32 2.92 10.61
N ASN A 57 -2.51 3.43 9.39
CA ASN A 57 -3.82 3.79 8.81
C ASN A 57 -4.73 2.55 8.58
N ASP A 58 -5.47 2.16 9.62
CA ASP A 58 -6.36 0.99 9.67
C ASP A 58 -7.66 1.16 8.87
N GLN A 59 -7.94 2.36 8.37
CA GLN A 59 -9.14 2.68 7.60
C GLN A 59 -8.98 2.47 6.09
N LEU A 60 -7.76 2.27 5.60
CA LEU A 60 -7.50 2.03 4.18
C LEU A 60 -7.96 0.62 3.77
N ALA A 61 -8.66 0.48 2.64
CA ALA A 61 -9.13 -0.82 2.16
C ALA A 61 -7.98 -1.83 1.96
N GLY A 62 -8.21 -3.10 2.27
CA GLY A 62 -7.16 -4.13 2.27
C GLY A 62 -6.26 -4.14 3.50
N SER A 63 -6.25 -3.07 4.31
CA SER A 63 -5.48 -3.04 5.56
C SER A 63 -5.94 -4.10 6.55
N VAL A 64 -7.23 -4.43 6.57
CA VAL A 64 -7.76 -5.51 7.42
C VAL A 64 -7.16 -6.86 7.02
N GLY A 65 -7.19 -7.22 5.72
CA GLY A 65 -6.59 -8.46 5.22
C GLY A 65 -5.08 -8.54 5.44
N ILE A 66 -4.39 -7.40 5.27
CA ILE A 66 -2.96 -7.26 5.60
C ILE A 66 -2.73 -7.48 7.10
N MET A 67 -3.50 -6.82 7.97
CA MET A 67 -3.32 -6.91 9.41
C MET A 67 -3.64 -8.31 9.95
N GLU A 68 -4.65 -9.00 9.40
CA GLU A 68 -4.89 -10.42 9.67
C GLU A 68 -3.67 -11.28 9.32
N THR A 69 -3.01 -10.99 8.20
CA THR A 69 -1.78 -11.67 7.77
C THR A 69 -0.61 -11.36 8.70
N VAL A 70 -0.39 -10.09 9.05
CA VAL A 70 0.65 -9.65 10.00
C VAL A 70 0.44 -10.31 11.36
N ASN A 71 -0.79 -10.35 11.86
CA ASN A 71 -1.12 -11.00 13.14
C ASN A 71 -0.92 -12.52 13.11
N ALA A 72 -1.19 -13.16 11.97
CA ALA A 72 -1.06 -14.60 11.82
C ALA A 72 0.40 -15.06 11.63
N LEU A 73 1.20 -14.31 10.88
CA LEU A 73 2.52 -14.76 10.38
C LEU A 73 3.70 -13.91 10.89
N GLY A 74 3.43 -12.72 11.42
CA GLY A 74 4.45 -11.71 11.70
C GLY A 74 4.76 -10.81 10.50
N ARG A 75 5.35 -9.64 10.77
CA ARG A 75 5.58 -8.56 9.78
C ARG A 75 6.48 -8.99 8.61
N GLU A 76 7.62 -9.62 8.89
CA GLU A 76 8.56 -10.06 7.85
C GLU A 76 7.92 -11.06 6.88
N ALA A 77 7.18 -12.04 7.41
CA ALA A 77 6.46 -13.01 6.60
C ALA A 77 5.28 -12.38 5.84
N ALA A 78 4.62 -11.37 6.40
CA ALA A 78 3.56 -10.63 5.73
C ALA A 78 4.09 -9.81 4.53
N LEU A 79 5.27 -9.18 4.66
CA LEU A 79 5.93 -8.47 3.56
C LEU A 79 6.28 -9.38 2.38
N GLN A 80 6.72 -10.61 2.66
CA GLN A 80 7.04 -11.60 1.62
C GLN A 80 5.79 -12.29 1.08
N GLY A 81 4.78 -12.49 1.92
CA GLY A 81 3.55 -13.23 1.60
C GLY A 81 2.43 -12.38 1.00
N THR A 82 2.58 -11.06 1.01
CA THR A 82 1.64 -10.10 0.41
C THR A 82 2.33 -9.39 -0.74
N GLY A 83 1.59 -9.16 -1.82
CA GLY A 83 2.07 -8.41 -2.96
C GLY A 83 0.99 -7.62 -3.65
N PHE A 84 1.38 -6.95 -4.72
CA PHE A 84 0.50 -6.16 -5.55
C PHE A 84 0.73 -6.40 -7.04
N ALA A 85 -0.26 -6.08 -7.86
CA ALA A 85 -0.20 -6.07 -9.31
C ALA A 85 -0.95 -4.86 -9.86
N ILE A 86 -0.52 -4.34 -11.00
CA ILE A 86 -1.22 -3.28 -11.74
C ILE A 86 -1.57 -3.84 -13.10
N GLU A 87 -2.85 -4.05 -13.33
CA GLU A 87 -3.37 -4.70 -14.53
C GLU A 87 -4.71 -4.05 -14.91
N ASP A 88 -4.91 -3.79 -16.20
CA ASP A 88 -6.22 -3.39 -16.74
C ASP A 88 -7.14 -4.60 -16.77
N ILE A 89 -7.88 -4.80 -15.68
CA ILE A 89 -8.77 -5.95 -15.48
C ILE A 89 -10.18 -5.68 -16.00
N THR A 90 -10.54 -4.41 -16.20
CA THR A 90 -11.83 -3.96 -16.73
C THR A 90 -11.83 -3.85 -18.25
N GLY A 91 -10.67 -3.61 -18.85
CA GLY A 91 -10.47 -3.41 -20.29
C GLY A 91 -10.80 -2.00 -20.76
N ASP A 92 -10.80 -1.00 -19.87
CA ASP A 92 -11.06 0.41 -20.20
C ASP A 92 -9.79 1.21 -20.53
N GLY A 93 -8.62 0.59 -20.41
CA GLY A 93 -7.33 1.21 -20.64
C GLY A 93 -6.77 1.94 -19.42
N VAL A 94 -7.43 1.90 -18.26
CA VAL A 94 -6.94 2.40 -16.97
C VAL A 94 -6.62 1.20 -16.07
N PRO A 95 -5.33 0.88 -15.86
CA PRO A 95 -4.96 -0.25 -15.00
C PRO A 95 -5.44 -0.10 -13.56
N GLU A 96 -5.97 -1.17 -12.98
CA GLU A 96 -6.32 -1.25 -11.57
C GLU A 96 -5.18 -1.80 -10.72
N LEU A 97 -5.11 -1.36 -9.46
CA LEU A 97 -4.21 -1.92 -8.44
C LEU A 97 -4.92 -3.07 -7.73
N LEU A 98 -4.34 -4.27 -7.79
CA LEU A 98 -4.75 -5.44 -7.02
C LEU A 98 -3.74 -5.69 -5.89
N VAL A 99 -4.24 -5.87 -4.67
CA VAL A 99 -3.42 -6.16 -3.47
C VAL A 99 -3.89 -7.48 -2.88
N GLY A 100 -2.97 -8.37 -2.52
CA GLY A 100 -3.36 -9.67 -1.97
C GLY A 100 -2.21 -10.61 -1.67
N SER A 101 -2.54 -11.83 -1.30
CA SER A 101 -1.53 -12.87 -1.06
C SER A 101 -0.72 -13.21 -2.31
N MET A 102 0.55 -13.56 -2.11
CA MET A 102 1.42 -14.09 -3.15
C MET A 102 0.90 -15.46 -3.64
N PRO A 103 1.19 -15.84 -4.91
CA PRO A 103 0.88 -17.17 -5.42
C PRO A 103 1.41 -18.29 -4.51
N GLY A 104 0.57 -19.28 -4.22
CA GLY A 104 0.89 -20.38 -3.30
C GLY A 104 0.57 -20.09 -1.83
N SER A 105 0.10 -18.88 -1.50
CA SER A 105 -0.25 -18.44 -0.14
C SER A 105 -1.76 -18.17 0.04
N GLY A 106 -2.62 -18.87 -0.72
CA GLY A 106 -4.08 -18.84 -0.55
C GLY A 106 -4.84 -17.99 -1.55
N GLU A 107 -4.14 -17.30 -2.47
CA GLU A 107 -4.69 -16.61 -3.64
C GLU A 107 -5.73 -15.50 -3.34
N SER A 108 -5.84 -15.09 -2.08
CA SER A 108 -6.72 -14.02 -1.61
C SER A 108 -6.36 -12.68 -2.24
N VAL A 109 -7.39 -11.91 -2.58
CA VAL A 109 -7.34 -10.51 -2.97
C VAL A 109 -7.89 -9.70 -1.79
N TYR A 110 -7.03 -8.86 -1.20
CA TYR A 110 -7.33 -8.02 -0.05
C TYR A 110 -7.92 -6.68 -0.47
N ALA A 111 -7.54 -6.14 -1.62
CA ALA A 111 -8.16 -4.93 -2.15
C ALA A 111 -8.01 -4.84 -3.67
N VAL A 112 -8.94 -4.12 -4.28
CA VAL A 112 -8.80 -3.62 -5.66
C VAL A 112 -9.12 -2.14 -5.68
N TYR A 113 -8.24 -1.36 -6.29
CA TYR A 113 -8.38 0.09 -6.44
C TYR A 113 -8.43 0.47 -7.92
N THR A 114 -9.36 1.36 -8.28
CA THR A 114 -9.43 1.99 -9.60
C THR A 114 -9.12 3.48 -9.48
N ILE A 115 -8.76 4.15 -10.58
CA ILE A 115 -8.60 5.61 -10.58
C ILE A 115 -9.94 6.28 -10.87
N ARG A 116 -10.43 7.09 -9.92
CA ARG A 116 -11.61 7.94 -10.11
C ARG A 116 -11.22 9.39 -9.99
N ASN A 117 -11.51 10.18 -11.02
CA ASN A 117 -11.19 11.61 -11.06
C ASN A 117 -9.71 11.91 -10.76
N GLY A 118 -8.81 11.00 -11.16
CA GLY A 118 -7.36 11.14 -10.94
C GLY A 118 -6.84 10.62 -9.60
N THR A 119 -7.70 10.07 -8.73
CA THR A 119 -7.31 9.56 -7.41
C THR A 119 -7.67 8.08 -7.24
N PRO A 120 -6.83 7.25 -6.60
CA PRO A 120 -7.19 5.89 -6.24
C PRO A 120 -8.46 5.82 -5.37
N ALA A 121 -9.38 4.94 -5.75
CA ALA A 121 -10.58 4.63 -5.00
C ALA A 121 -10.73 3.11 -4.86
N ALA A 122 -10.85 2.63 -3.62
CA ALA A 122 -11.11 1.23 -3.36
C ALA A 122 -12.50 0.82 -3.88
N VAL A 123 -12.56 -0.34 -4.53
CA VAL A 123 -13.79 -0.91 -5.10
C VAL A 123 -14.13 -2.24 -4.43
N LEU A 124 -13.09 -2.94 -3.97
CA LEU A 124 -13.15 -4.22 -3.31
C LEU A 124 -12.30 -4.15 -2.05
N ASP A 125 -12.81 -4.70 -0.95
CA ASP A 125 -12.10 -4.83 0.33
C ASP A 125 -12.30 -6.25 0.89
N GLY A 126 -11.20 -6.96 1.07
CA GLY A 126 -11.14 -8.41 1.24
C GLY A 126 -10.41 -8.82 2.52
N TRP A 127 -11.01 -9.75 3.26
CA TRP A 127 -10.50 -10.28 4.53
C TRP A 127 -11.16 -11.63 4.86
N ALA A 128 -10.79 -12.28 5.96
CA ALA A 128 -11.14 -13.69 6.23
C ALA A 128 -12.63 -14.06 6.12
N ARG A 129 -13.57 -13.14 6.40
CA ARG A 129 -15.02 -13.40 6.27
C ARG A 129 -15.67 -12.68 5.09
N ASN A 130 -14.88 -12.01 4.28
CA ASN A 130 -15.28 -11.30 3.08
C ASN A 130 -14.17 -11.51 2.02
N GLY A 131 -13.96 -12.76 1.63
CA GLY A 131 -12.84 -13.17 0.80
C GLY A 131 -13.14 -13.00 -0.68
N TYR A 132 -12.12 -12.59 -1.44
CA TYR A 132 -12.15 -12.51 -2.89
C TYR A 132 -10.94 -13.22 -3.48
N TYR A 133 -11.13 -13.88 -4.61
CA TYR A 133 -10.11 -14.70 -5.26
C TYR A 133 -10.24 -14.57 -6.77
N ALA A 134 -9.13 -14.45 -7.48
CA ALA A 134 -9.21 -14.26 -8.92
C ALA A 134 -9.60 -15.54 -9.65
N LEU A 135 -10.50 -15.42 -10.64
CA LEU A 135 -10.85 -16.48 -11.58
C LEU A 135 -10.15 -16.31 -12.94
N GLY A 136 -9.51 -15.16 -13.15
CA GLY A 136 -8.93 -14.73 -14.43
C GLY A 136 -9.93 -13.92 -15.27
N GLY A 137 -9.40 -13.11 -16.19
CA GLY A 137 -10.22 -12.27 -17.09
C GLY A 137 -11.06 -11.23 -16.35
N GLY A 138 -10.51 -10.61 -15.30
CA GLY A 138 -11.20 -9.58 -14.50
C GLY A 138 -12.32 -10.07 -13.58
N ARG A 139 -12.53 -11.38 -13.49
CA ARG A 139 -13.56 -12.00 -12.65
C ARG A 139 -12.99 -12.48 -11.32
N PHE A 140 -13.83 -12.41 -10.29
CA PHE A 140 -13.54 -12.80 -8.93
C PHE A 140 -14.56 -13.83 -8.43
N TYR A 141 -14.06 -14.82 -7.72
CA TYR A 141 -14.84 -15.65 -6.81
C TYR A 141 -14.94 -14.93 -5.46
N TYR A 142 -16.16 -14.83 -4.94
CA TYR A 142 -16.45 -14.26 -3.63
C TYR A 142 -16.79 -15.36 -2.63
N HIS A 143 -16.36 -15.21 -1.38
CA HIS A 143 -16.78 -16.02 -0.25
C HIS A 143 -17.01 -15.15 1.00
N GLY A 144 -18.22 -15.21 1.55
CA GLY A 144 -18.65 -14.44 2.72
C GLY A 144 -19.13 -15.32 3.87
N SER A 145 -18.85 -14.91 5.12
CA SER A 145 -19.28 -15.65 6.31
C SER A 145 -19.81 -14.74 7.42
N GLY A 146 -21.11 -14.79 7.67
CA GLY A 146 -21.77 -14.14 8.81
C GLY A 146 -21.88 -15.03 10.06
N GLY A 147 -21.51 -16.31 9.97
CA GLY A 147 -21.59 -17.29 11.05
C GLY A 147 -22.10 -18.66 10.58
N ALA A 148 -22.38 -19.56 11.52
CA ALA A 148 -22.70 -20.97 11.22
C ALA A 148 -23.92 -21.19 10.32
N ALA A 149 -24.86 -20.23 10.27
CA ALA A 149 -26.06 -20.28 9.44
C ALA A 149 -26.03 -19.29 8.26
N TYR A 150 -24.96 -18.51 8.12
CA TYR A 150 -24.84 -17.40 7.19
C TYR A 150 -23.56 -17.54 6.38
N SER A 151 -23.68 -18.15 5.22
CA SER A 151 -22.59 -18.34 4.26
C SER A 151 -23.02 -17.75 2.93
N ALA A 152 -22.12 -17.07 2.23
CA ALA A 152 -22.37 -16.63 0.87
C ALA A 152 -21.18 -16.93 -0.01
N PHE A 153 -21.45 -17.09 -1.30
CA PHE A 153 -20.43 -17.23 -2.31
C PHE A 153 -20.99 -16.80 -3.65
N GLY A 154 -20.12 -16.48 -4.60
CA GLY A 154 -20.58 -15.97 -5.88
C GLY A 154 -19.47 -15.67 -6.85
N THR A 155 -19.86 -15.12 -7.99
CA THR A 155 -18.92 -14.57 -8.96
C THR A 155 -19.29 -13.14 -9.32
N CYS A 156 -18.28 -12.29 -9.41
CA CYS A 156 -18.43 -10.89 -9.73
C CYS A 156 -17.25 -10.37 -10.56
N HIS A 157 -17.42 -9.20 -11.13
CA HIS A 157 -16.38 -8.43 -11.81
C HIS A 157 -16.59 -6.95 -11.50
N LEU A 158 -15.66 -6.09 -11.94
CA LEU A 158 -15.86 -4.65 -11.86
C LEU A 158 -16.62 -4.15 -13.09
N SER A 159 -17.42 -3.10 -12.94
CA SER A 159 -17.99 -2.38 -14.08
C SER A 159 -16.88 -1.90 -15.03
N TYR A 160 -17.22 -1.61 -16.28
CA TYR A 160 -16.23 -1.18 -17.29
C TYR A 160 -15.38 0.01 -16.82
N ASP A 161 -15.95 0.97 -16.10
CA ASP A 161 -15.23 2.13 -15.54
C ASP A 161 -14.57 1.88 -14.17
N GLY A 162 -14.47 0.62 -13.75
CA GLY A 162 -13.97 0.20 -12.44
C GLY A 162 -14.79 0.69 -11.24
N SER A 163 -15.92 1.38 -11.45
CA SER A 163 -16.55 2.17 -10.39
C SER A 163 -17.39 1.37 -9.38
N ARG A 164 -17.70 0.11 -9.67
CA ARG A 164 -18.48 -0.75 -8.76
C ARG A 164 -18.28 -2.22 -9.08
N ILE A 165 -18.67 -3.06 -8.14
CA ILE A 165 -18.80 -4.50 -8.35
C ILE A 165 -20.12 -4.79 -9.08
N GLU A 166 -20.06 -5.61 -10.12
CA GLU A 166 -21.21 -6.17 -10.82
C GLU A 166 -21.25 -7.68 -10.57
N TRP A 167 -22.39 -8.15 -10.06
CA TRP A 167 -22.57 -9.53 -9.63
C TRP A 167 -23.19 -10.35 -10.76
N GLU A 168 -22.51 -11.44 -11.11
CA GLU A 168 -23.05 -12.43 -12.05
C GLU A 168 -23.93 -13.43 -11.30
N ASP A 169 -23.45 -13.86 -10.13
CA ASP A 169 -24.10 -14.81 -9.27
C ASP A 169 -23.78 -14.51 -7.81
N PHE A 170 -24.79 -14.51 -6.96
CA PHE A 170 -24.64 -14.36 -5.52
C PHE A 170 -25.55 -15.34 -4.78
N TYR A 171 -24.95 -16.37 -4.20
CA TYR A 171 -25.64 -17.39 -3.42
C TYR A 171 -25.42 -17.13 -1.94
N PHE A 172 -26.46 -17.24 -1.12
CA PHE A 172 -26.32 -17.11 0.33
C PHE A 172 -27.28 -18.00 1.10
N SER A 173 -26.90 -18.34 2.33
CA SER A 173 -27.74 -19.02 3.29
C SER A 173 -28.23 -18.05 4.37
N ASP A 174 -29.48 -18.26 4.80
CA ASP A 174 -30.13 -17.47 5.84
C ASP A 174 -31.15 -18.34 6.59
N ILE A 175 -31.50 -17.95 7.82
CA ILE A 175 -32.55 -18.58 8.61
C ILE A 175 -33.90 -18.26 7.94
N LYS A 176 -34.65 -19.28 7.52
CA LYS A 176 -35.98 -19.12 6.92
C LYS A 176 -36.98 -18.52 7.90
N ASP A 177 -37.13 -19.21 9.03
CA ASP A 177 -38.05 -18.87 10.11
C ASP A 177 -37.28 -18.96 11.43
N SER A 178 -37.22 -17.82 12.13
CA SER A 178 -36.58 -17.62 13.43
C SER A 178 -37.05 -18.62 14.50
N SER A 179 -38.24 -19.21 14.35
CA SER A 179 -38.79 -20.19 15.28
C SER A 179 -38.35 -21.64 15.03
N ALA A 180 -37.90 -21.96 13.81
CA ALA A 180 -37.63 -23.33 13.38
C ALA A 180 -36.13 -23.64 13.21
N GLY A 181 -35.25 -22.62 13.19
CA GLY A 181 -33.81 -22.81 12.94
C GLY A 181 -33.49 -23.42 11.58
N MET A 182 -34.46 -23.44 10.66
CA MET A 182 -34.32 -24.01 9.33
C MET A 182 -33.55 -23.05 8.44
N ILE A 183 -32.46 -23.54 7.84
CA ILE A 183 -31.66 -22.77 6.89
C ILE A 183 -32.28 -22.88 5.50
N GLY A 184 -32.41 -21.74 4.83
CA GLY A 184 -32.75 -21.61 3.42
C GLY A 184 -31.54 -21.15 2.62
N TYR A 185 -31.60 -21.39 1.32
CA TYR A 185 -30.57 -21.01 0.36
C TYR A 185 -31.22 -20.10 -0.67
N PHE A 186 -30.51 -19.06 -1.05
CA PHE A 186 -31.04 -17.97 -1.85
C PHE A 186 -30.04 -17.57 -2.93
N HIS A 187 -30.55 -17.03 -4.03
CA HIS A 187 -29.75 -16.51 -5.14
C HIS A 187 -30.24 -15.13 -5.57
N ASN A 188 -29.31 -14.25 -5.88
CA ASN A 188 -29.56 -13.03 -6.62
C ASN A 188 -28.33 -12.64 -7.46
N THR A 189 -28.44 -11.52 -8.15
CA THR A 189 -27.38 -10.90 -8.96
C THR A 189 -27.08 -9.48 -8.49
N THR A 190 -27.39 -9.16 -7.23
CA THR A 190 -27.19 -7.83 -6.64
C THR A 190 -26.08 -7.82 -5.59
N GLY A 191 -25.65 -9.00 -5.10
CA GLY A 191 -24.66 -9.11 -4.02
C GLY A 191 -25.23 -8.84 -2.64
N VAL A 192 -26.55 -8.68 -2.52
CA VAL A 192 -27.21 -8.26 -1.29
C VAL A 192 -27.68 -9.47 -0.49
N TRP A 193 -27.29 -9.52 0.79
CA TRP A 193 -27.72 -10.53 1.76
C TRP A 193 -29.15 -10.29 2.26
N LYS A 194 -30.15 -10.34 1.37
CA LYS A 194 -31.55 -10.12 1.76
C LYS A 194 -32.48 -11.06 1.04
N LYS A 195 -33.21 -11.87 1.82
CA LYS A 195 -34.23 -12.81 1.33
C LYS A 195 -35.30 -12.15 0.45
N ALA A 196 -35.69 -10.92 0.78
CA ALA A 196 -36.72 -10.18 0.02
C ALA A 196 -36.27 -9.76 -1.39
N GLU A 197 -34.95 -9.75 -1.64
CA GLU A 197 -34.33 -9.36 -2.91
C GLU A 197 -33.75 -10.59 -3.65
N ALA A 198 -34.14 -11.80 -3.24
CA ALA A 198 -33.54 -13.05 -3.73
C ALA A 198 -34.57 -14.12 -4.06
N GLU A 199 -34.22 -15.00 -4.99
CA GLU A 199 -34.96 -16.23 -5.26
C GLU A 199 -34.56 -17.30 -4.24
N GLU A 200 -35.54 -17.99 -3.66
CA GLU A 200 -35.27 -19.13 -2.79
C GLU A 200 -34.96 -20.38 -3.62
N LEU A 201 -33.82 -21.01 -3.33
CA LEU A 201 -33.39 -22.24 -3.95
C LEU A 201 -33.84 -23.46 -3.13
N PHE A 202 -34.61 -24.35 -3.77
CA PHE A 202 -35.05 -25.61 -3.17
C PHE A 202 -33.99 -26.71 -3.32
N ILE A 203 -32.80 -26.46 -2.76
CA ILE A 203 -31.65 -27.37 -2.81
C ILE A 203 -31.26 -27.86 -1.42
N SER A 204 -30.53 -28.98 -1.36
CA SER A 204 -29.96 -29.49 -0.11
C SER A 204 -28.76 -28.66 0.35
N ARG A 205 -28.43 -28.77 1.64
CA ARG A 205 -27.17 -28.22 2.19
C ARG A 205 -25.96 -28.70 1.39
N ASP A 206 -25.89 -30.00 1.15
CA ASP A 206 -24.75 -30.60 0.47
C ASP A 206 -24.61 -30.05 -0.94
N ARG A 207 -25.73 -29.83 -1.64
CA ARG A 207 -25.72 -29.23 -2.97
C ARG A 207 -25.25 -27.77 -2.96
N PHE A 208 -25.68 -26.99 -1.97
CA PHE A 208 -25.24 -25.60 -1.82
C PHE A 208 -23.72 -25.50 -1.64
N PHE A 209 -23.14 -26.31 -0.76
CA PHE A 209 -21.69 -26.32 -0.56
C PHE A 209 -20.92 -27.00 -1.70
N GLU A 210 -21.51 -27.96 -2.42
CA GLU A 210 -20.90 -28.50 -3.65
C GLU A 210 -20.75 -27.40 -4.73
N MET A 211 -21.72 -26.48 -4.83
CA MET A 211 -21.64 -25.35 -5.75
C MET A 211 -20.52 -24.36 -5.37
N ASP A 212 -20.38 -24.03 -4.09
CA ASP A 212 -19.25 -23.25 -3.54
C ASP A 212 -17.91 -23.88 -3.93
N GLU A 213 -17.71 -25.16 -3.57
CA GLU A 213 -16.49 -25.90 -3.88
C GLU A 213 -16.20 -25.89 -5.39
N THR A 214 -17.23 -26.05 -6.22
CA THR A 214 -17.10 -26.05 -7.68
C THR A 214 -16.57 -24.71 -8.18
N LEU A 215 -17.13 -23.57 -7.74
CA LEU A 215 -16.65 -22.25 -8.13
C LEU A 215 -15.22 -22.00 -7.67
N ARG A 216 -14.88 -22.47 -6.45
CA ARG A 216 -13.54 -22.35 -5.88
C ARG A 216 -12.46 -23.07 -6.69
N THR A 217 -12.79 -24.16 -7.38
CA THR A 217 -11.82 -24.85 -8.27
C THR A 217 -11.33 -23.98 -9.44
N GLY A 218 -12.06 -22.90 -9.75
CA GLY A 218 -11.71 -21.94 -10.79
C GLY A 218 -10.64 -20.94 -10.38
N ILE A 219 -10.26 -20.86 -9.10
CA ILE A 219 -9.29 -19.88 -8.60
C ILE A 219 -7.96 -20.00 -9.36
N ARG A 220 -7.42 -18.85 -9.75
CA ARG A 220 -6.16 -18.68 -10.46
C ARG A 220 -5.23 -17.77 -9.67
N ALA A 221 -3.95 -18.11 -9.68
CA ALA A 221 -2.92 -17.22 -9.17
C ALA A 221 -2.79 -15.99 -10.08
N ILE A 222 -2.67 -14.82 -9.48
CA ILE A 222 -2.24 -13.57 -10.13
C ILE A 222 -0.76 -13.37 -9.82
N GLY A 223 0.05 -13.11 -10.84
CA GLY A 223 1.44 -12.71 -10.66
C GLY A 223 1.49 -11.37 -9.94
N LYS A 224 2.22 -11.29 -8.83
CA LYS A 224 2.34 -10.08 -8.02
C LYS A 224 3.80 -9.79 -7.73
N VAL A 225 4.10 -8.53 -7.51
CA VAL A 225 5.34 -8.07 -6.90
C VAL A 225 5.16 -8.16 -5.38
N PRO A 226 6.03 -8.87 -4.64
CA PRO A 226 5.92 -8.93 -3.20
C PRO A 226 6.25 -7.56 -2.58
N PHE A 227 5.61 -7.20 -1.46
CA PHE A 227 5.91 -5.94 -0.78
C PHE A 227 7.33 -5.89 -0.20
N SER A 228 8.00 -7.03 0.00
CA SER A 228 9.43 -7.07 0.32
C SER A 228 10.31 -6.51 -0.80
N GLU A 229 9.83 -6.49 -2.04
CA GLU A 229 10.50 -5.88 -3.20
C GLU A 229 9.91 -4.51 -3.54
N TYR A 230 8.89 -4.06 -2.81
CA TYR A 230 8.34 -2.71 -2.98
C TYR A 230 9.38 -1.68 -2.49
N ALA A 231 10.18 -1.23 -3.43
CA ALA A 231 11.22 -0.25 -3.18
C ALA A 231 10.71 1.18 -3.28
N CYS A 232 9.49 1.50 -3.71
CA CYS A 232 9.06 2.91 -3.87
C CYS A 232 8.94 3.69 -2.53
N SER A 233 8.87 2.98 -1.38
CA SER A 233 9.05 3.58 -0.05
C SER A 233 10.52 3.87 0.29
N HIS A 234 11.47 3.20 -0.37
CA HIS A 234 12.92 3.34 -0.20
C HIS A 234 13.59 4.11 -1.37
N GLU A 235 12.98 4.18 -2.55
CA GLU A 235 13.38 4.96 -3.72
C GLU A 235 12.81 6.38 -3.65
N ALA A 236 11.74 6.61 -2.86
CA ALA A 236 11.43 7.96 -2.39
C ALA A 236 12.56 8.57 -1.52
N ALA A 237 13.54 7.75 -1.09
CA ALA A 237 14.79 8.13 -0.42
C ALA A 237 16.07 7.68 -1.16
N ALA A 238 15.95 7.12 -2.37
CA ALA A 238 17.10 6.55 -3.09
C ALA A 238 17.09 6.76 -4.62
N ASP A 239 16.15 7.52 -5.16
CA ASP A 239 16.24 8.04 -6.53
C ASP A 239 16.39 9.58 -6.48
N GLY A 240 17.63 10.05 -6.58
CA GLY A 240 17.96 11.47 -6.65
C GLY A 240 17.64 12.34 -5.41
N THR A 241 17.41 11.76 -4.23
CA THR A 241 17.09 12.58 -3.05
C THR A 241 18.31 13.23 -2.46
N VAL A 242 18.21 14.55 -2.31
CA VAL A 242 19.08 15.31 -1.42
C VAL A 242 19.04 14.68 -0.04
N GLN A 243 20.19 14.37 0.53
CA GLN A 243 20.36 13.88 1.89
C GLN A 243 20.82 15.03 2.80
N ALA A 244 20.43 14.97 4.07
CA ALA A 244 20.90 15.91 5.09
C ALA A 244 21.75 15.17 6.10
N HIS A 245 22.98 15.64 6.31
CA HIS A 245 23.91 15.10 7.31
C HIS A 245 24.50 16.23 8.14
N TRP A 246 24.97 15.92 9.34
CA TRP A 246 25.79 16.88 10.07
C TRP A 246 27.08 17.14 9.30
N ALA A 247 27.41 18.41 9.08
CA ALA A 247 28.61 18.75 8.31
C ALA A 247 29.89 18.26 8.99
N GLU A 248 29.91 18.15 10.33
CA GLU A 248 31.07 17.60 11.04
C GLU A 248 31.33 16.12 10.75
N ASP A 249 30.29 15.36 10.38
CA ASP A 249 30.39 13.91 10.15
C ASP A 249 30.71 13.57 8.69
N ALA A 250 30.23 14.37 7.74
CA ALA A 250 30.25 14.01 6.32
C ALA A 250 31.05 14.97 5.42
N LEU A 251 31.39 16.18 5.87
CA LEU A 251 32.01 17.19 5.00
C LEU A 251 33.44 16.82 4.56
N SER A 252 34.14 15.97 5.34
CA SER A 252 35.50 15.50 4.99
C SER A 252 35.57 14.70 3.69
N ASP A 253 34.44 14.16 3.24
CA ASP A 253 34.36 13.35 2.03
C ASP A 253 34.33 14.20 0.75
N TYR A 254 34.20 15.52 0.89
CA TYR A 254 34.05 16.45 -0.23
C TYR A 254 35.24 17.42 -0.32
N GLY A 255 35.78 17.55 -1.53
CA GLY A 255 36.90 18.46 -1.81
C GLY A 255 36.48 19.93 -2.00
N GLU A 256 35.27 20.16 -2.49
CA GLU A 256 34.66 21.48 -2.68
C GLU A 256 33.20 21.44 -2.22
N TYR A 257 32.67 22.55 -1.71
CA TYR A 257 31.27 22.72 -1.33
C TYR A 257 30.90 24.20 -1.39
N ASP A 258 29.61 24.48 -1.61
CA ASP A 258 29.06 25.81 -1.45
C ASP A 258 28.56 26.01 -0.02
N GLU A 259 28.54 27.26 0.45
CA GLU A 259 28.09 27.60 1.80
C GLU A 259 27.04 28.70 1.79
N PHE A 260 26.01 28.50 2.61
CA PHE A 260 25.03 29.53 2.95
C PHE A 260 24.80 29.54 4.46
N MET A 261 25.08 30.67 5.10
CA MET A 261 24.84 30.86 6.53
C MET A 261 23.57 31.67 6.72
N ALA A 262 22.47 31.02 7.07
CA ALA A 262 21.19 31.67 7.35
C ALA A 262 21.19 32.37 8.72
N GLU A 263 22.00 31.87 9.65
CA GLU A 263 22.19 32.43 11.00
C GLU A 263 23.68 32.42 11.34
N THR A 264 24.17 33.39 12.13
CA THR A 264 25.60 33.48 12.49
C THR A 264 25.84 33.53 14.01
N SER A 265 24.85 33.07 14.79
CA SER A 265 24.94 33.02 16.25
C SER A 265 25.90 31.93 16.76
N GLU A 266 26.24 31.97 18.05
CA GLU A 266 27.07 30.95 18.69
C GLU A 266 26.40 29.56 18.78
N TYR A 267 25.08 29.51 18.56
CA TYR A 267 24.30 28.26 18.55
C TYR A 267 24.13 27.69 17.14
N GLN A 268 24.84 28.24 16.16
CA GLN A 268 24.80 27.76 14.78
C GLN A 268 25.28 26.31 14.71
N VAL A 269 24.50 25.49 14.00
CA VAL A 269 24.89 24.17 13.54
C VAL A 269 25.05 24.19 12.02
N ARG A 270 25.84 23.24 11.49
CA ARG A 270 26.11 23.12 10.05
C ARG A 270 25.54 21.81 9.52
N VAL A 271 24.64 21.92 8.54
CA VAL A 271 24.00 20.80 7.86
C VAL A 271 24.53 20.73 6.44
N LEU A 272 25.00 19.56 6.04
CA LEU A 272 25.43 19.25 4.69
C LEU A 272 24.27 18.66 3.90
N PHE A 273 23.95 19.29 2.77
CA PHE A 273 23.06 18.75 1.75
C PHE A 273 23.88 18.16 0.62
N SER A 274 23.79 16.85 0.43
CA SER A 274 24.45 16.13 -0.66
C SER A 274 23.43 15.39 -1.51
N THR A 275 23.80 15.03 -2.74
CA THR A 275 22.95 14.27 -3.66
C THR A 275 23.80 13.29 -4.47
N GLN A 276 23.21 12.21 -4.96
CA GLN A 276 23.87 11.32 -5.92
C GLN A 276 23.70 11.82 -7.36
N ASP A 277 22.50 12.31 -7.69
CA ASP A 277 22.16 12.84 -9.02
C ASP A 277 21.98 14.37 -8.97
N GLU A 278 22.29 15.04 -10.07
CA GLU A 278 22.10 16.50 -10.17
C GLU A 278 20.61 16.85 -9.99
N VAL A 279 20.31 17.66 -8.98
CA VAL A 279 18.98 18.29 -8.82
C VAL A 279 19.02 19.75 -9.22
N ARG A 280 17.91 20.25 -9.75
CA ARG A 280 17.79 21.62 -10.27
C ARG A 280 16.91 22.48 -9.38
N ASP A 281 17.01 23.78 -9.56
CA ASP A 281 16.26 24.79 -8.81
C ASP A 281 16.35 24.64 -7.29
N PHE A 282 17.52 24.23 -6.81
CA PHE A 282 17.74 23.97 -5.39
C PHE A 282 17.64 25.27 -4.58
N ARG A 283 16.81 25.24 -3.55
CA ARG A 283 16.48 26.36 -2.66
C ARG A 283 16.59 25.96 -1.20
N VAL A 284 17.02 26.91 -0.37
CA VAL A 284 16.87 26.86 1.09
C VAL A 284 15.69 27.73 1.48
N LEU A 285 14.82 27.20 2.35
CA LEU A 285 13.59 27.82 2.78
C LEU A 285 13.61 28.09 4.29
N ARG A 286 13.03 29.21 4.69
CA ARG A 286 12.53 29.42 6.05
C ARG A 286 11.11 28.88 6.11
N LEU A 287 10.82 28.08 7.13
CA LEU A 287 9.50 27.54 7.36
C LEU A 287 8.90 28.15 8.63
N VAL A 288 7.62 28.51 8.54
CA VAL A 288 6.80 28.84 9.71
C VAL A 288 5.62 27.87 9.70
N PRO A 289 5.53 26.94 10.65
CA PRO A 289 4.44 25.97 10.69
C PRO A 289 3.12 26.67 10.97
N ASP A 290 2.08 26.21 10.29
CA ASP A 290 0.69 26.59 10.46
C ASP A 290 -0.13 25.31 10.66
N LEU A 291 -0.74 25.20 11.84
CA LEU A 291 -1.57 24.06 12.20
C LEU A 291 -3.02 24.41 11.93
N ASP A 292 -3.68 23.64 11.07
CA ASP A 292 -5.12 23.79 10.86
C ASP A 292 -5.94 23.27 12.05
N GLU A 293 -7.26 23.48 12.00
CA GLU A 293 -8.18 23.06 13.06
C GLU A 293 -8.28 21.53 13.18
N GLU A 294 -7.91 20.80 12.13
CA GLU A 294 -7.83 19.34 12.07
C GLU A 294 -6.49 18.77 12.58
N GLY A 295 -5.50 19.62 12.86
CA GLY A 295 -4.18 19.24 13.36
C GLY A 295 -3.16 18.86 12.28
N ASN A 296 -3.45 19.14 11.00
CA ASN A 296 -2.48 18.99 9.93
C ASN A 296 -1.48 20.15 9.97
N MET A 297 -0.21 19.84 9.80
CA MET A 297 0.86 20.83 9.76
C MET A 297 1.12 21.24 8.31
N THR A 298 0.87 22.51 8.01
CA THR A 298 1.30 23.16 6.77
C THR A 298 2.42 24.14 7.08
N PHE A 299 3.10 24.67 6.06
CA PHE A 299 4.18 25.63 6.27
C PHE A 299 4.01 26.87 5.39
N PHE A 300 4.21 28.03 5.98
CA PHE A 300 4.51 29.24 5.22
C PHE A 300 6.00 29.26 4.88
N GLU A 301 6.28 29.30 3.58
CA GLU A 301 7.63 29.23 3.03
C GLU A 301 8.15 30.63 2.69
N THR A 302 9.40 30.92 3.05
CA THR A 302 10.15 32.08 2.52
C THR A 302 11.48 31.60 1.97
N GLU A 303 11.75 31.87 0.70
CA GLU A 303 13.05 31.54 0.09
C GLU A 303 14.17 32.35 0.73
N LEU A 304 15.20 31.68 1.24
CA LEU A 304 16.39 32.28 1.83
C LEU A 304 17.59 32.29 0.89
N TYR A 305 17.71 31.25 0.06
CA TYR A 305 18.85 31.07 -0.84
C TYR A 305 18.46 30.23 -2.05
N TYR A 306 19.05 30.56 -3.20
CA TYR A 306 18.90 29.83 -4.46
C TYR A 306 20.28 29.41 -4.97
N ALA A 307 20.53 28.10 -5.01
CA ALA A 307 21.78 27.52 -5.51
C ALA A 307 21.72 27.18 -7.01
N GLY A 308 20.52 27.14 -7.59
CA GLY A 308 20.30 26.76 -8.98
C GLY A 308 20.43 25.27 -9.25
N ARG A 309 21.49 24.62 -8.76
CA ARG A 309 21.64 23.15 -8.81
C ARG A 309 22.49 22.65 -7.66
N LEU A 310 22.31 21.38 -7.32
CA LEU A 310 23.15 20.64 -6.38
C LEU A 310 23.70 19.41 -7.10
N THR A 311 25.00 19.13 -6.99
CA THR A 311 25.64 17.97 -7.64
C THR A 311 26.40 17.12 -6.61
N ALA A 312 26.73 15.88 -6.98
CA ALA A 312 27.46 14.96 -6.12
C ALA A 312 28.85 15.50 -5.72
N GLU A 313 29.51 16.24 -6.62
CA GLU A 313 30.85 16.79 -6.37
C GLU A 313 30.84 18.11 -5.61
N ARG A 314 29.69 18.78 -5.54
CA ARG A 314 29.56 20.14 -5.00
C ARG A 314 28.28 20.25 -4.15
N PRO A 315 28.30 19.69 -2.92
CA PRO A 315 27.20 19.81 -1.98
C PRO A 315 27.09 21.22 -1.41
N LEU A 316 26.00 21.48 -0.66
CA LEU A 316 25.73 22.75 0.00
C LEU A 316 25.77 22.57 1.51
N VAL A 317 26.54 23.40 2.21
CA VAL A 317 26.49 23.50 3.67
C VAL A 317 25.60 24.67 4.08
N LEU A 318 24.59 24.39 4.89
CA LEU A 318 23.71 25.35 5.53
C LEU A 318 24.12 25.57 6.98
N GLY A 319 24.45 26.81 7.34
CA GLY A 319 24.53 27.25 8.73
C GLY A 319 23.18 27.73 9.23
N MET A 320 22.59 27.02 10.19
CA MET A 320 21.27 27.33 10.75
C MET A 320 21.24 27.08 12.26
N VAL A 321 20.08 27.29 12.90
CA VAL A 321 19.87 26.97 14.32
C VAL A 321 18.66 26.06 14.45
N PHE A 322 18.79 24.98 15.23
CA PHE A 322 17.66 24.16 15.65
C PHE A 322 17.03 24.75 16.92
N HIS A 323 15.74 25.08 16.85
CA HIS A 323 14.99 25.62 18.00
C HIS A 323 14.19 24.54 18.76
N GLY A 324 14.56 23.26 18.61
CA GLY A 324 13.84 22.11 19.17
C GLY A 324 13.05 21.36 18.09
N ASP A 325 11.89 20.83 18.47
CA ASP A 325 11.13 19.86 17.66
C ASP A 325 10.30 20.50 16.53
N THR A 326 10.24 21.84 16.48
CA THR A 326 9.46 22.58 15.48
C THR A 326 10.31 22.88 14.24
N PRO A 327 9.95 22.40 13.04
CA PRO A 327 10.73 22.64 11.84
C PRO A 327 10.72 24.13 11.44
N GLY A 328 11.90 24.77 11.47
CA GLY A 328 12.07 26.18 11.10
C GLY A 328 12.73 26.41 9.74
N TYR A 329 13.27 25.35 9.13
CA TYR A 329 14.01 25.40 7.87
C TYR A 329 13.63 24.22 6.99
N GLY A 330 13.77 24.43 5.68
CA GLY A 330 13.48 23.43 4.67
C GLY A 330 14.30 23.61 3.41
N ILE A 331 14.10 22.71 2.44
CA ILE A 331 14.67 22.80 1.11
C ILE A 331 13.59 22.56 0.06
N SER A 332 13.83 23.04 -1.15
CA SER A 332 13.04 22.66 -2.32
C SER A 332 13.94 22.50 -3.53
N TYR A 333 13.61 21.54 -4.39
CA TYR A 333 14.32 21.30 -5.64
C TYR A 333 13.41 20.61 -6.65
N THR A 334 13.80 20.67 -7.92
CA THR A 334 13.20 19.93 -9.02
C THR A 334 14.00 18.64 -9.23
N ASP A 335 13.33 17.49 -9.10
CA ASP A 335 13.94 16.16 -9.27
C ASP A 335 14.20 15.82 -10.76
N GLY A 336 14.82 14.65 -11.01
CA GLY A 336 15.11 14.17 -12.36
C GLY A 336 13.87 13.96 -13.25
N ASN A 337 12.70 13.83 -12.64
CA ASN A 337 11.40 13.67 -13.30
C ASN A 337 10.70 15.02 -13.56
N GLY A 338 11.32 16.15 -13.16
CA GLY A 338 10.79 17.49 -13.37
C GLY A 338 9.77 17.92 -12.32
N ARG A 339 9.61 17.18 -11.22
CA ARG A 339 8.68 17.52 -10.14
C ARG A 339 9.39 18.35 -9.08
N THR A 340 8.76 19.46 -8.67
CA THR A 340 9.23 20.26 -7.53
C THR A 340 8.83 19.60 -6.23
N ARG A 341 9.81 19.23 -5.42
CA ARG A 341 9.66 18.63 -4.09
C ARG A 341 10.02 19.64 -3.00
N ARG A 342 9.42 19.50 -1.82
CA ARG A 342 9.61 20.38 -0.66
C ARG A 342 9.81 19.55 0.58
N PHE A 343 10.78 19.92 1.40
CA PHE A 343 11.12 19.17 2.60
C PHE A 343 11.38 20.10 3.77
N TYR A 344 10.91 19.72 4.95
CA TYR A 344 11.36 20.31 6.20
C TYR A 344 12.55 19.52 6.74
N ILE A 345 13.45 20.21 7.45
CA ILE A 345 14.60 19.58 8.08
C ILE A 345 14.22 19.22 9.51
N GLY A 346 14.30 17.93 9.82
CA GLY A 346 14.04 17.39 11.15
C GLY A 346 15.26 16.71 11.76
N MET A 347 15.20 16.48 13.07
CA MET A 347 16.20 15.70 13.80
C MET A 347 15.49 14.56 14.54
N SER A 348 16.02 13.35 14.39
CA SER A 348 15.55 12.15 15.08
C SER A 348 15.75 12.29 16.58
N GLY A 349 14.69 12.02 17.35
CA GLY A 349 14.77 11.99 18.82
C GLY A 349 15.44 10.74 19.39
N ASP A 350 15.69 9.71 18.57
CA ASP A 350 16.28 8.43 19.00
C ASP A 350 17.82 8.50 18.99
N ASP A 351 18.39 8.97 17.88
CA ASP A 351 19.83 8.95 17.62
C ASP A 351 20.44 10.32 17.25
N GLY A 352 19.61 11.37 17.15
CA GLY A 352 20.07 12.72 16.79
C GLY A 352 20.46 12.87 15.31
N SER A 353 20.17 11.89 14.47
CA SER A 353 20.38 11.98 13.01
C SER A 353 19.45 13.00 12.37
N LEU A 354 19.89 13.60 11.26
CA LEU A 354 19.05 14.49 10.46
C LEU A 354 18.18 13.70 9.50
N PHE A 355 16.97 14.19 9.27
CA PHE A 355 16.08 13.65 8.25
C PHE A 355 15.38 14.78 7.49
N LEU A 356 14.87 14.45 6.31
CA LEU A 356 14.07 15.34 5.48
C LEU A 356 12.66 14.77 5.36
N GLY A 357 11.66 15.48 5.87
CA GLY A 357 10.25 15.11 5.73
C GLY A 357 9.58 15.94 4.63
N GLU A 358 8.88 15.30 3.70
CA GLU A 358 8.17 15.96 2.60
C GLU A 358 6.85 16.58 3.11
N PHE A 359 6.46 17.73 2.56
CA PHE A 359 5.21 18.44 2.92
C PHE A 359 4.55 19.15 1.74
#